data_AF-A0AAN1WLC5-F1
#
_entry.id   AF-A0AAN1WLC5-F1
#
_cell.length_a   1.000
_cell.length_b   1.000
_cell.length_c   1.000
_cell.angle_alpha   90.00
_cell.angle_beta   90.00
_cell.angle_gamma   90.00
#
_symmetry.space_group_name_H-M   'P 1'
#
loop_
_entity.id
_entity.type
_entity.pdbx_description
1 polymer ?
#
loop_
_entity_poly.entity_id
_entity_poly.type
_entity_poly.pdbx_seq_one_letter_code
_entity_poly.pdbx_strand_id
1 'polypeptide(L)'
;MSPEHKQRIVKALQANDEVVAMTGDGVNDAPALRNADIGVAMGIAGTQVAKDSADLVLLDDNFSTIVTAVRQGRRIYDNLRKYLRAALTANVSEVSCVMFAFLLLGDNPLVPLTAVMILWINLFNDALPSLCLGWEKQEQDIMRRKPRKRNESFFAGGLGARILVRGLVHGGIVYALFAFALSLGASTAYAQTLAFITLMFILSIHLLDSRSFTSIFRINPFSNRLLLAVMLATTSVTLLIIYSPLGAVLFNTVPVSGKHLLMSLMIAALPTFVMSGIKELFSVKWL
;
A
#
# COMPACT_ATOMS: atom_id res chain seq x y z
N MET A 1 35.20 -13.66 26.75
CA MET A 1 34.63 -14.27 25.53
C MET A 1 35.54 -13.91 24.36
N SER A 2 36.01 -14.87 23.56
CA SER A 2 36.86 -14.56 22.40
C SER A 2 36.01 -14.05 21.21
N PRO A 3 36.61 -13.33 20.24
CA PRO A 3 35.92 -12.90 19.02
C PRO A 3 35.22 -14.05 18.28
N GLU A 4 35.88 -15.22 18.20
CA GLU A 4 35.37 -16.42 17.53
C GLU A 4 34.14 -16.99 18.24
N HIS A 5 34.09 -16.90 19.58
CA HIS A 5 32.92 -17.34 20.33
C HIS A 5 31.70 -16.46 20.04
N LYS A 6 31.87 -15.14 19.93
CA LYS A 6 30.78 -14.22 19.56
C LYS A 6 30.24 -14.53 18.16
N GLN A 7 31.13 -14.73 17.19
CA GLN A 7 30.73 -15.14 15.84
C GLN A 7 30.01 -16.50 15.80
N ARG A 8 30.50 -17.48 16.56
CA ARG A 8 29.88 -18.81 16.62
C ARG A 8 28.46 -18.76 17.15
N ILE A 9 28.18 -17.91 18.13
CA ILE A 9 26.83 -17.69 18.67
C ILE A 9 25.92 -17.06 17.61
N VAL A 10 26.40 -16.02 16.91
CA VAL A 10 25.64 -15.38 15.83
C VAL A 10 25.25 -16.41 14.76
N LYS A 11 26.22 -17.20 14.29
CA LYS A 11 25.97 -18.24 13.28
C LYS A 11 25.01 -19.33 13.77
N ALA A 12 25.12 -19.74 15.05
CA ALA A 12 24.22 -20.73 15.63
C ALA A 12 22.77 -20.23 15.71
N LEU A 13 22.57 -18.97 16.07
CA LEU A 13 21.24 -18.35 16.09
C LEU A 13 20.66 -18.20 14.67
N GLN A 14 21.48 -17.75 13.71
CA GLN A 14 21.08 -17.67 12.30
C GLN A 14 20.73 -19.04 11.70
N ALA A 15 21.45 -20.11 12.09
CA ALA A 15 21.15 -21.47 11.69
C ALA A 15 19.80 -21.99 12.22
N ASN A 16 19.24 -21.33 13.24
CA ASN A 16 17.90 -21.58 13.77
C ASN A 16 16.84 -20.62 13.17
N ASP A 17 17.11 -20.01 12.01
CA ASP A 17 16.22 -19.07 11.31
C ASP A 17 15.88 -17.77 12.07
N GLU A 18 16.65 -17.45 13.11
CA GLU A 18 16.51 -16.19 13.83
C GLU A 18 17.12 -15.02 13.04
N VAL A 19 16.61 -13.81 13.28
CA VAL A 19 17.22 -12.56 12.83
C VAL A 19 18.02 -11.98 14.00
N VAL A 20 19.34 -11.95 13.84
CA VAL A 20 20.28 -11.68 14.94
C VAL A 20 20.80 -10.25 14.88
N ALA A 21 20.56 -9.50 15.95
CA ALA A 21 21.23 -8.23 16.18
C ALA A 21 22.40 -8.43 17.17
N MET A 22 23.59 -7.94 16.82
CA MET A 22 24.78 -8.00 17.67
C MET A 22 25.18 -6.58 18.08
N THR A 23 25.48 -6.36 19.35
CA THR A 23 25.99 -5.08 19.86
C THR A 23 27.47 -5.19 20.22
N GLY A 24 28.25 -4.14 19.96
CA GLY A 24 29.68 -4.14 20.30
C GLY A 24 30.29 -2.74 20.28
N ASP A 25 31.43 -2.59 20.95
CA ASP A 25 32.16 -1.33 21.08
C ASP A 25 33.65 -1.50 20.73
N GLY A 26 34.20 -2.71 20.86
CA GLY A 26 35.60 -3.00 20.60
C GLY A 26 35.93 -3.49 19.19
N VAL A 27 37.21 -3.37 18.82
CA VAL A 27 37.78 -3.99 17.60
C VAL A 27 37.52 -5.50 17.55
N ASN A 28 37.49 -6.14 18.71
CA ASN A 28 37.20 -7.57 18.88
C ASN A 28 35.75 -7.94 18.51
N ASP A 29 34.84 -6.96 18.45
CA ASP A 29 33.43 -7.16 18.09
C ASP A 29 33.17 -6.96 16.61
N ALA A 30 34.03 -6.25 15.89
CA ALA A 30 33.89 -5.98 14.46
C ALA A 30 33.58 -7.24 13.62
N PRO A 31 34.26 -8.39 13.83
CA PRO A 31 33.95 -9.59 13.07
C PRO A 31 32.57 -10.19 13.41
N ALA A 32 32.02 -9.97 14.61
CA ALA A 32 30.70 -10.44 15.01
C ALA A 32 29.59 -9.47 14.57
N LEU A 33 29.85 -8.16 14.65
CA LEU A 33 28.98 -7.09 14.15
C LEU A 33 28.68 -7.28 12.66
N ARG A 34 29.73 -7.49 11.86
CA ARG A 34 29.60 -7.65 10.40
C ARG A 34 28.90 -8.95 9.97
N ASN A 35 28.92 -9.98 10.81
CA ASN A 35 28.30 -11.28 10.51
C ASN A 35 26.86 -11.38 11.02
N ALA A 36 26.44 -10.48 11.91
CA ALA A 36 25.06 -10.40 12.36
C ALA A 36 24.14 -9.95 11.22
N ASP A 37 22.83 -10.21 11.34
CA ASP A 37 21.87 -9.64 10.38
C ASP A 37 21.76 -8.12 10.56
N ILE A 38 22.02 -7.62 11.77
CA ILE A 38 22.18 -6.19 12.10
C ILE A 38 23.30 -6.02 13.13
N GLY A 39 24.40 -5.37 12.76
CA GLY A 39 25.45 -4.92 13.67
C GLY A 39 25.11 -3.56 14.30
N VAL A 40 25.25 -3.42 15.61
CA VAL A 40 24.98 -2.18 16.36
C VAL A 40 26.23 -1.76 17.16
N ALA A 41 26.82 -0.63 16.80
CA ALA A 41 27.98 -0.08 17.50
C ALA A 41 27.62 1.02 18.50
N MET A 42 28.41 1.14 19.57
CA MET A 42 28.34 2.28 20.50
C MET A 42 28.97 3.53 19.85
N GLY A 43 28.29 4.68 19.98
CA GLY A 43 28.70 5.95 19.39
C GLY A 43 29.77 6.68 20.20
N ILE A 44 29.70 6.64 21.52
CA ILE A 44 30.64 7.34 22.42
C ILE A 44 31.78 6.39 22.80
N ALA A 45 31.46 5.25 23.41
CA ALA A 45 32.44 4.26 23.87
C ALA A 45 33.03 3.41 22.74
N GLY A 46 32.38 3.34 21.57
CA GLY A 46 32.80 2.47 20.48
C GLY A 46 34.03 2.97 19.74
N THR A 47 34.93 2.03 19.47
CA THR A 47 36.08 2.20 18.58
C THR A 47 35.65 2.47 17.14
N GLN A 48 36.48 3.17 16.36
CA GLN A 48 36.16 3.46 14.96
C GLN A 48 35.94 2.17 14.16
N VAL A 49 36.74 1.14 14.42
CA VAL A 49 36.61 -0.17 13.75
C VAL A 49 35.27 -0.84 14.04
N ALA A 50 34.75 -0.73 15.27
CA ALA A 50 33.42 -1.24 15.60
C ALA A 50 32.32 -0.47 14.86
N LYS A 51 32.40 0.87 14.80
CA LYS A 51 31.45 1.72 14.08
C LYS A 51 31.43 1.44 12.58
N ASP A 52 32.61 1.29 11.97
CA ASP A 52 32.75 0.99 10.53
C ASP A 52 32.25 -0.42 10.18
N SER A 53 32.14 -1.31 11.17
CA SER A 53 31.69 -2.69 10.99
C SER A 53 30.20 -2.90 11.32
N ALA A 54 29.50 -1.86 11.78
CA ALA A 54 28.10 -1.93 12.19
C ALA A 54 27.16 -1.28 11.15
N ASP A 55 25.93 -1.78 11.08
CA ASP A 55 24.86 -1.21 10.25
C ASP A 55 24.17 -0.02 10.93
N LEU A 56 24.25 0.05 12.26
CA LEU A 56 23.65 1.10 13.09
C LEU A 56 24.62 1.55 14.18
N VAL A 57 24.70 2.86 14.42
CA VAL A 57 25.51 3.45 15.50
C VAL A 57 24.61 4.17 16.51
N LEU A 58 24.73 3.81 17.79
CA LEU A 58 24.01 4.45 18.90
C LEU A 58 24.77 5.69 19.36
N LEU A 59 24.43 6.85 18.82
CA LEU A 59 25.11 8.11 19.15
C LEU A 59 25.03 8.51 20.64
N ASP A 60 24.07 7.95 21.38
CA ASP A 60 23.81 8.21 22.79
C ASP A 60 24.27 7.08 23.73
N ASP A 61 24.86 6.00 23.19
CA ASP A 61 25.24 4.79 23.93
C ASP A 61 24.09 4.16 24.75
N ASN A 62 22.84 4.40 24.35
CA ASN A 62 21.68 3.96 25.12
C ASN A 62 21.02 2.73 24.48
N PHE A 63 21.02 1.59 25.18
CA PHE A 63 20.35 0.38 24.74
C PHE A 63 18.84 0.55 24.50
N SER A 64 18.18 1.50 25.17
CA SER A 64 16.75 1.78 24.91
C SER A 64 16.48 2.32 23.50
N THR A 65 17.49 2.91 22.86
CA THR A 65 17.43 3.37 21.47
C THR A 65 17.28 2.20 20.51
N ILE A 66 17.86 1.02 20.82
CA ILE A 66 17.64 -0.22 20.06
C ILE A 66 16.16 -0.63 20.09
N VAL A 67 15.51 -0.57 21.26
CA VAL A 67 14.08 -0.91 21.40
C VAL A 67 13.22 0.03 20.55
N THR A 68 13.59 1.32 20.52
CA THR A 68 12.92 2.32 19.68
C THR A 68 13.16 2.07 18.18
N ALA A 69 14.38 1.71 17.78
CA ALA A 69 14.70 1.33 16.41
C ALA A 69 13.90 0.11 15.95
N VAL A 70 13.80 -0.93 16.79
CA VAL A 70 12.97 -2.11 16.51
C VAL A 70 11.49 -1.73 16.33
N ARG A 71 10.97 -0.85 17.19
CA ARG A 71 9.59 -0.34 17.06
C ARG A 71 9.36 0.40 15.73
N GLN A 72 10.30 1.26 15.33
CA GLN A 72 10.20 1.98 14.05
C GLN A 72 10.34 1.02 12.86
N GLY A 73 11.26 0.06 12.91
CA GLY A 73 11.41 -0.96 11.86
C GLY A 73 10.13 -1.77 11.64
N ARG A 74 9.46 -2.17 12.72
CA ARG A 74 8.14 -2.83 12.65
C ARG A 74 7.09 -1.92 12.02
N ARG A 75 7.08 -0.62 12.37
CA ARG A 75 6.13 0.36 11.81
C ARG A 75 6.34 0.55 10.31
N ILE A 76 7.60 0.71 9.89
CA ILE A 76 7.97 0.85 8.48
C ILE A 76 7.50 -0.38 7.69
N TYR A 77 7.72 -1.58 8.23
CA TYR A 77 7.28 -2.81 7.58
C TYR A 77 5.74 -2.92 7.47
N ASP A 78 5.01 -2.61 8.54
CA ASP A 78 3.53 -2.56 8.50
C ASP A 78 3.04 -1.55 7.45
N ASN A 79 3.66 -0.37 7.37
CA ASN A 79 3.30 0.67 6.41
C ASN A 79 3.63 0.26 4.97
N LEU A 80 4.76 -0.42 4.74
CA LEU A 80 5.09 -0.98 3.43
C LEU A 80 4.05 -2.01 2.97
N ARG A 81 3.59 -2.89 3.88
CA ARG A 81 2.53 -3.85 3.56
C ARG A 81 1.19 -3.19 3.26
N LYS A 82 0.86 -2.08 3.93
CA LYS A 82 -0.32 -1.26 3.63
C LYS A 82 -0.23 -0.62 2.24
N TYR A 83 0.95 -0.07 1.91
CA TYR A 83 1.26 0.46 0.58
C TYR A 83 1.11 -0.61 -0.51
N LEU A 84 1.74 -1.77 -0.33
CA LEU A 84 1.65 -2.88 -1.29
C LEU A 84 0.21 -3.34 -1.49
N ARG A 85 -0.61 -3.37 -0.43
CA ARG A 85 -2.04 -3.67 -0.56
C ARG A 85 -2.74 -2.66 -1.46
N ALA A 86 -2.54 -1.36 -1.25
CA ALA A 86 -3.18 -0.33 -2.05
C ALA A 86 -2.74 -0.41 -3.52
N ALA A 87 -1.44 -0.36 -3.77
CA ALA A 87 -0.86 -0.33 -5.12
C ALA A 87 -1.20 -1.59 -5.93
N LEU A 88 -1.08 -2.77 -5.34
CA LEU A 88 -1.40 -4.00 -6.05
C LEU A 88 -2.91 -4.19 -6.26
N THR A 89 -3.75 -3.73 -5.33
CA THR A 89 -5.21 -3.76 -5.55
C THR A 89 -5.59 -2.81 -6.69
N ALA A 90 -4.94 -1.64 -6.80
CA ALA A 90 -5.14 -0.72 -7.91
C ALA A 90 -4.80 -1.38 -9.26
N ASN A 91 -3.60 -1.96 -9.37
CA ASN A 91 -3.18 -2.69 -10.58
C ASN A 91 -4.12 -3.83 -10.94
N VAL A 92 -4.55 -4.64 -9.96
CA VAL A 92 -5.53 -5.71 -10.21
C VAL A 92 -6.87 -5.13 -10.67
N SER A 93 -7.32 -3.99 -10.11
CA SER A 93 -8.57 -3.34 -10.52
C SER A 93 -8.53 -2.88 -11.97
N GLU A 94 -7.44 -2.26 -12.39
CA GLU A 94 -7.21 -1.80 -13.77
C GLU A 94 -7.18 -2.96 -14.76
N VAL A 95 -6.34 -3.96 -14.47
CA VAL A 95 -6.22 -5.16 -15.32
C VAL A 95 -7.55 -5.91 -15.38
N SER A 96 -8.25 -6.04 -14.26
CA SER A 96 -9.54 -6.73 -14.21
C SER A 96 -10.61 -6.00 -15.02
N CYS A 97 -10.66 -4.67 -14.96
CA CYS A 97 -11.58 -3.87 -15.77
C CYS A 97 -11.39 -4.11 -17.27
N VAL A 98 -10.14 -4.06 -17.74
CA VAL A 98 -9.80 -4.33 -19.13
C VAL A 98 -10.09 -5.78 -19.49
N MET A 99 -9.70 -6.73 -18.64
CA MET A 99 -9.96 -8.16 -18.81
C MET A 99 -11.46 -8.45 -18.96
N PHE A 100 -12.31 -7.89 -18.11
CA PHE A 100 -13.76 -8.09 -18.19
C PHE A 100 -14.34 -7.51 -19.48
N ALA A 101 -13.81 -6.40 -19.98
CA ALA A 101 -14.22 -5.89 -21.28
C ALA A 101 -13.92 -6.87 -22.42
N PHE A 102 -12.71 -7.43 -22.47
CA PHE A 102 -12.37 -8.43 -23.49
C PHE A 102 -13.18 -9.72 -23.38
N LEU A 103 -13.50 -10.16 -22.15
CA LEU A 103 -14.25 -11.40 -21.93
C LEU A 103 -15.76 -11.26 -22.18
N LEU A 104 -16.33 -10.07 -21.99
CA LEU A 104 -17.79 -9.90 -21.89
C LEU A 104 -18.41 -9.00 -22.97
N LEU A 105 -17.64 -8.17 -23.70
CA LEU A 105 -18.17 -7.33 -24.79
C LEU A 105 -18.25 -8.03 -26.16
N GLY A 106 -17.81 -9.28 -26.29
CA GLY A 106 -17.92 -10.05 -27.54
C GLY A 106 -16.88 -9.66 -28.60
N ASP A 107 -17.27 -9.70 -29.87
CA ASP A 107 -16.34 -9.74 -31.02
C ASP A 107 -15.57 -8.43 -31.29
N ASN A 108 -15.98 -7.29 -30.71
CA ASN A 108 -15.28 -6.00 -30.81
C ASN A 108 -15.26 -5.27 -29.46
N PRO A 109 -14.43 -5.74 -28.49
CA PRO A 109 -14.43 -5.18 -27.15
C PRO A 109 -13.83 -3.77 -27.15
N LEU A 110 -14.65 -2.79 -26.79
CA LEU A 110 -14.17 -1.43 -26.53
C LEU A 110 -13.38 -1.41 -25.21
N VAL A 111 -12.25 -0.70 -25.22
CA VAL A 111 -11.39 -0.58 -24.04
C VAL A 111 -12.01 0.42 -23.05
N PRO A 112 -12.33 0.04 -21.81
CA PRO A 112 -12.98 0.94 -20.84
C PRO A 112 -12.10 2.10 -20.38
N LEU A 113 -10.78 1.90 -20.37
CA LEU A 113 -9.79 2.85 -19.90
C LEU A 113 -8.65 2.92 -20.92
N THR A 114 -8.32 4.12 -21.39
CA THR A 114 -7.17 4.30 -22.28
C THR A 114 -5.86 4.15 -21.50
N ALA A 115 -4.76 3.87 -22.20
CA ALA A 115 -3.45 3.80 -21.57
C ALA A 115 -3.06 5.10 -20.85
N VAL A 116 -3.46 6.25 -21.40
CA VAL A 116 -3.17 7.57 -20.79
C VAL A 116 -3.99 7.78 -19.51
N MET A 117 -5.24 7.32 -19.47
CA MET A 117 -6.06 7.34 -18.24
C MET A 117 -5.46 6.45 -17.15
N ILE A 118 -5.03 5.24 -17.51
CA ILE A 118 -4.36 4.31 -16.58
C ILE A 118 -3.07 4.92 -16.04
N LEU A 119 -2.23 5.51 -16.90
CA LEU A 119 -1.00 6.18 -16.49
C LEU A 119 -1.27 7.33 -15.51
N TRP A 120 -2.30 8.13 -15.79
CA TRP A 120 -2.69 9.24 -14.92
C TRP A 120 -3.15 8.75 -13.54
N ILE A 121 -3.95 7.69 -13.49
CA ILE A 121 -4.37 7.08 -12.22
C ILE A 121 -3.16 6.60 -11.44
N ASN A 122 -2.30 5.79 -12.05
CA ASN A 122 -1.15 5.20 -11.39
C ASN A 122 -0.19 6.26 -10.84
N LEU A 123 0.07 7.33 -11.60
CA LEU A 123 1.02 8.36 -11.18
C LEU A 123 0.43 9.36 -10.18
N PHE A 124 -0.75 9.90 -10.47
CA PHE A 124 -1.31 11.01 -9.68
C PHE A 124 -2.28 10.54 -8.61
N ASN A 125 -3.24 9.67 -8.96
CA ASN A 125 -4.31 9.29 -8.04
C ASN A 125 -3.91 8.13 -7.10
N ASP A 126 -2.93 7.30 -7.47
CA ASP A 126 -2.46 6.20 -6.63
C ASP A 126 -1.08 6.48 -6.01
N ALA A 127 -0.02 6.69 -6.80
CA ALA A 127 1.34 6.79 -6.27
C ALA A 127 1.51 7.93 -5.25
N LEU A 128 1.02 9.14 -5.54
CA LEU A 128 1.17 10.27 -4.60
C LEU A 128 0.44 10.04 -3.26
N PRO A 129 -0.85 9.68 -3.23
CA PRO A 129 -1.51 9.34 -1.98
C PRO A 129 -0.93 8.12 -1.27
N SER A 130 -0.58 7.05 -1.98
CA SER A 130 -0.08 5.81 -1.37
C SER A 130 1.28 5.99 -0.67
N LEU A 131 2.14 6.89 -1.15
CA LEU A 131 3.37 7.28 -0.45
C LEU A 131 3.10 7.85 0.95
N CYS A 132 1.94 8.49 1.15
CA CYS A 132 1.55 9.05 2.44
C CYS A 132 1.23 7.96 3.49
N LEU A 133 1.04 6.69 3.07
CA LEU A 133 0.95 5.54 3.98
C LEU A 133 2.28 5.28 4.72
N GLY A 134 3.41 5.73 4.18
CA GLY A 134 4.70 5.70 4.89
C GLY A 134 4.67 6.45 6.22
N TRP A 135 3.87 7.51 6.31
CA TRP A 135 3.69 8.30 7.53
C TRP A 135 2.57 7.80 8.45
N GLU A 136 1.88 6.71 8.10
CA GLU A 136 0.79 6.18 8.92
C GLU A 136 1.30 5.82 10.33
N LYS A 137 0.46 6.06 11.34
CA LYS A 137 0.80 5.79 12.74
C LYS A 137 0.94 4.27 12.96
N GLN A 138 1.79 3.90 13.91
CA GLN A 138 1.93 2.50 14.30
C GLN A 138 0.61 1.93 14.85
N GLU A 139 0.35 0.65 14.60
CA GLU A 139 -0.74 -0.07 15.26
C GLU A 139 -0.47 -0.20 16.76
N GLN A 140 -1.53 -0.26 17.58
CA GLN A 140 -1.42 -0.25 19.04
C GLN A 140 -0.68 -1.46 19.62
N ASP A 141 -0.70 -2.59 18.90
CA ASP A 141 -0.16 -3.87 19.34
C ASP A 141 1.27 -4.15 18.81
N ILE A 142 1.91 -3.17 18.17
CA ILE A 142 3.13 -3.38 17.37
C ILE A 142 4.29 -4.01 18.15
N MET A 143 4.46 -3.66 19.42
CA MET A 143 5.48 -4.25 20.31
C MET A 143 4.99 -5.47 21.08
N ARG A 144 3.68 -5.75 21.09
CA ARG A 144 3.08 -6.93 21.73
C ARG A 144 3.09 -8.15 20.80
N ARG A 145 3.15 -7.93 19.48
CA ARG A 145 3.30 -8.98 18.46
C ARG A 145 4.69 -9.63 18.56
N LYS A 146 4.76 -10.96 18.34
CA LYS A 146 6.03 -11.68 18.19
C LYS A 146 6.79 -11.17 16.95
N PRO A 147 8.12 -11.28 16.90
CA PRO A 147 8.88 -11.04 15.67
C PRO A 147 8.31 -11.86 14.51
N ARG A 148 8.29 -11.27 13.32
CA ARG A 148 7.90 -11.98 12.09
C ARG A 148 8.91 -13.08 11.78
N LYS A 149 8.48 -14.14 11.10
CA LYS A 149 9.41 -15.17 10.64
C LYS A 149 10.31 -14.62 9.52
N ARG A 150 11.55 -15.09 9.45
CA ARG A 150 12.54 -14.66 8.44
C ARG A 150 11.98 -14.80 7.01
N ASN A 151 11.39 -15.96 6.72
CA ASN A 151 10.88 -16.34 5.40
C ASN A 151 9.37 -16.04 5.20
N GLU A 152 8.79 -15.17 6.03
CA GLU A 152 7.39 -14.77 5.87
C GLU A 152 7.21 -13.88 4.64
N SER A 153 6.34 -14.30 3.71
CA SER A 153 5.99 -13.51 2.53
C SER A 153 5.25 -12.21 2.92
N PHE A 154 5.46 -11.14 2.15
CA PHE A 154 4.69 -9.90 2.29
C PHE A 154 3.17 -10.13 2.17
N PHE A 155 2.76 -11.16 1.42
CA PHE A 155 1.37 -11.55 1.19
C PHE A 155 0.76 -12.43 2.30
N ALA A 156 1.52 -12.74 3.36
CA ALA A 156 1.06 -13.57 4.47
C ALA A 156 -0.18 -13.00 5.19
N GLY A 157 -0.89 -13.84 5.93
CA GLY A 157 -2.10 -13.41 6.66
C GLY A 157 -3.29 -13.07 5.75
N GLY A 158 -3.33 -13.65 4.55
CA GLY A 158 -4.43 -13.49 3.60
C GLY A 158 -4.36 -12.22 2.74
N LEU A 159 -3.26 -11.45 2.80
CA LEU A 159 -3.14 -10.19 2.07
C LEU A 159 -3.22 -10.38 0.56
N GLY A 160 -2.60 -11.43 0.01
CA GLY A 160 -2.68 -11.73 -1.43
C GLY A 160 -4.12 -12.01 -1.91
N ALA A 161 -4.87 -12.80 -1.16
CA ALA A 161 -6.29 -13.08 -1.45
C ALA A 161 -7.13 -11.79 -1.38
N ARG A 162 -6.91 -10.94 -0.38
CA ARG A 162 -7.60 -9.64 -0.26
C ARG A 162 -7.35 -8.75 -1.48
N ILE A 163 -6.10 -8.66 -1.93
CA ILE A 163 -5.70 -7.87 -3.10
C ILE A 163 -6.45 -8.37 -4.35
N LEU A 164 -6.42 -9.67 -4.59
CA LEU A 164 -7.07 -10.27 -5.76
C LEU A 164 -8.59 -10.08 -5.74
N VAL A 165 -9.25 -10.43 -4.63
CA VAL A 165 -10.71 -10.34 -4.51
C VAL A 165 -11.18 -8.89 -4.65
N ARG A 166 -10.55 -7.95 -3.93
CA ARG A 166 -10.92 -6.53 -4.01
C ARG A 166 -10.68 -5.96 -5.40
N GLY A 167 -9.52 -6.27 -6.00
CA GLY A 167 -9.20 -5.80 -7.34
C GLY A 167 -10.18 -6.33 -8.40
N LEU A 168 -10.54 -7.61 -8.34
CA LEU A 168 -11.54 -8.18 -9.24
C LEU A 168 -12.91 -7.49 -9.08
N VAL A 169 -13.36 -7.26 -7.84
CA VAL A 169 -14.64 -6.57 -7.61
C VAL A 169 -14.60 -5.12 -8.11
N HIS A 170 -13.53 -4.39 -7.80
CA HIS A 170 -13.35 -3.02 -8.27
C HIS A 170 -13.36 -2.93 -9.80
N GLY A 171 -12.55 -3.76 -10.48
CA GLY A 171 -12.49 -3.79 -11.93
C GLY A 171 -13.82 -4.20 -12.55
N GLY A 172 -14.53 -5.15 -11.95
CA GLY A 172 -15.87 -5.57 -12.39
C GLY A 172 -16.90 -4.45 -12.31
N ILE A 173 -16.86 -3.63 -11.25
CA ILE A 173 -17.76 -2.48 -11.09
C ILE A 173 -17.47 -1.38 -12.11
N VAL A 174 -16.19 -1.07 -12.33
CA VAL A 174 -15.79 -0.08 -13.34
C VAL A 174 -16.23 -0.54 -14.73
N TYR A 175 -16.00 -1.81 -15.06
CA TYR A 175 -16.48 -2.42 -16.30
C TYR A 175 -18.01 -2.39 -16.41
N ALA A 176 -18.73 -2.74 -15.35
CA ALA A 176 -20.18 -2.75 -15.36
C ALA A 176 -20.76 -1.34 -15.63
N LEU A 177 -20.18 -0.30 -15.05
CA LEU A 177 -20.58 1.08 -15.30
C LEU A 177 -20.23 1.56 -16.71
N PHE A 178 -19.08 1.14 -17.25
CA PHE A 178 -18.71 1.36 -18.64
C PHE A 178 -19.75 0.74 -19.59
N ALA A 179 -20.04 -0.55 -19.42
CA ALA A 179 -21.01 -1.29 -20.22
C ALA A 179 -22.44 -0.71 -20.08
N PHE A 180 -22.82 -0.32 -18.86
CA PHE A 180 -24.11 0.33 -18.60
C PHE A 180 -24.24 1.65 -19.37
N ALA A 181 -23.21 2.50 -19.36
CA ALA A 181 -23.24 3.74 -20.13
C ALA A 181 -23.40 3.49 -21.64
N LEU A 182 -22.69 2.50 -22.19
CA LEU A 182 -22.85 2.10 -23.59
C LEU A 182 -24.26 1.58 -23.88
N SER A 183 -24.85 0.80 -22.98
CA SER A 183 -26.22 0.28 -23.14
C SER A 183 -27.30 1.37 -23.18
N LEU A 184 -27.03 2.53 -22.57
CA LEU A 184 -27.88 3.72 -22.64
C LEU A 184 -27.64 4.56 -23.91
N GLY A 185 -26.81 4.10 -24.84
CA GLY A 185 -26.46 4.82 -26.07
C GLY A 185 -25.48 5.97 -25.86
N ALA A 186 -24.75 6.01 -24.74
CA ALA A 186 -23.71 7.00 -24.53
C ALA A 186 -22.54 6.79 -25.51
N SER A 187 -21.83 7.88 -25.84
CA SER A 187 -20.63 7.77 -26.65
C SER A 187 -19.53 7.01 -25.92
N THR A 188 -18.63 6.36 -26.66
CA THR A 188 -17.48 5.64 -26.10
C THR A 188 -16.64 6.53 -25.19
N ALA A 189 -16.40 7.77 -25.61
CA ALA A 189 -15.65 8.76 -24.83
C ALA A 189 -16.34 9.09 -23.49
N TYR A 190 -17.68 9.18 -23.48
CA TYR A 190 -18.44 9.39 -22.26
C TYR A 190 -18.35 8.18 -21.31
N ALA A 191 -18.53 6.97 -21.85
CA ALA A 191 -18.42 5.74 -21.07
C ALA A 191 -17.01 5.56 -20.47
N GLN A 192 -15.96 5.84 -21.25
CA GLN A 192 -14.57 5.83 -20.78
C GLN A 192 -14.32 6.86 -19.68
N THR A 193 -14.87 8.07 -19.84
CA THR A 193 -14.74 9.11 -18.80
C THR A 193 -15.44 8.71 -17.50
N LEU A 194 -16.61 8.06 -17.60
CA LEU A 194 -17.34 7.55 -16.45
C LEU A 194 -16.56 6.43 -15.75
N ALA A 195 -15.97 5.50 -16.51
CA ALA A 195 -15.11 4.44 -16.00
C ALA A 195 -13.88 5.01 -15.27
N PHE A 196 -13.23 6.01 -15.87
CA PHE A 196 -12.07 6.70 -15.32
C PHE A 196 -12.35 7.37 -13.97
N ILE A 197 -13.44 8.16 -13.89
CA ILE A 197 -13.88 8.79 -12.63
C ILE A 197 -14.23 7.75 -11.58
N THR A 198 -14.94 6.69 -11.97
CA THR A 198 -15.37 5.63 -11.05
C THR A 198 -14.16 4.93 -10.45
N LEU A 199 -13.17 4.56 -11.28
CA LEU A 199 -11.95 3.93 -10.79
C LEU A 199 -11.19 4.87 -9.85
N MET A 200 -11.02 6.16 -10.21
CA MET A 200 -10.39 7.15 -9.34
C MET A 200 -11.06 7.20 -7.95
N PHE A 201 -12.39 7.24 -7.88
CA PHE A 201 -13.10 7.24 -6.59
C PHE A 201 -12.94 5.92 -5.84
N ILE A 202 -13.02 4.77 -6.54
CA ILE A 202 -12.82 3.45 -5.92
C ILE A 202 -11.45 3.37 -5.26
N LEU A 203 -10.39 3.78 -5.97
CA LEU A 203 -9.02 3.72 -5.46
C LEU A 203 -8.82 4.68 -4.28
N SER A 204 -9.40 5.88 -4.35
CA SER A 204 -9.36 6.84 -3.25
C SER A 204 -9.99 6.28 -1.98
N ILE A 205 -11.19 5.70 -2.09
CA ILE A 205 -11.90 5.12 -0.93
C ILE A 205 -11.18 3.87 -0.44
N HIS A 206 -10.71 3.02 -1.36
CA HIS A 206 -9.92 1.84 -1.01
C HIS A 206 -8.64 2.19 -0.26
N LEU A 207 -8.01 3.31 -0.62
CA LEU A 207 -6.80 3.77 0.05
C LEU A 207 -7.04 4.07 1.54
N LEU A 208 -8.23 4.60 1.90
CA LEU A 208 -8.61 4.82 3.30
C LEU A 208 -8.73 3.52 4.09
N ASP A 209 -9.31 2.49 3.49
CA ASP A 209 -9.35 1.14 4.09
C ASP A 209 -7.95 0.50 4.15
N SER A 210 -7.10 0.83 3.17
CA SER A 210 -5.73 0.36 3.11
C SER A 210 -4.83 0.87 4.23
N ARG A 211 -5.31 1.79 5.08
CA ARG A 211 -4.59 2.31 6.25
C ARG A 211 -4.56 1.37 7.45
N SER A 212 -5.40 0.34 7.51
CA SER A 212 -5.40 -0.64 8.62
C SER A 212 -5.58 -2.07 8.15
N PHE A 213 -4.94 -3.02 8.84
CA PHE A 213 -5.14 -4.46 8.57
C PHE A 213 -6.43 -5.02 9.17
N THR A 214 -7.07 -4.30 10.09
CA THR A 214 -8.32 -4.72 10.75
C THR A 214 -9.53 -4.27 9.95
N SER A 215 -10.03 -3.07 10.15
CA SER A 215 -11.22 -2.54 9.46
C SER A 215 -11.17 -1.02 9.40
N ILE A 216 -11.73 -0.45 8.33
CA ILE A 216 -11.93 1.00 8.20
C ILE A 216 -12.74 1.59 9.37
N PHE A 217 -13.64 0.80 9.98
CA PHE A 217 -14.48 1.24 11.10
C PHE A 217 -13.74 1.39 12.44
N ARG A 218 -12.55 0.80 12.55
CA ARG A 218 -11.74 0.85 13.78
C ARG A 218 -10.68 1.94 13.76
N ILE A 219 -10.57 2.68 12.65
CA ILE A 219 -9.61 3.76 12.50
C ILE A 219 -10.32 5.09 12.27
N ASN A 220 -9.74 6.16 12.79
CA ASN A 220 -10.20 7.50 12.47
C ASN A 220 -9.76 7.84 11.03
N PRO A 221 -10.70 8.07 10.08
CA PRO A 221 -10.36 8.40 8.70
C PRO A 221 -9.59 9.72 8.58
N PHE A 222 -9.64 10.59 9.60
CA PHE A 222 -8.98 11.89 9.62
C PHE A 222 -7.61 11.92 10.33
N SER A 223 -7.10 10.77 10.80
CA SER A 223 -5.86 10.75 11.58
C SER A 223 -4.58 10.97 10.74
N ASN A 224 -4.60 10.66 9.43
CA ASN A 224 -3.51 10.95 8.50
C ASN A 224 -3.89 12.14 7.60
N ARG A 225 -3.66 13.36 8.10
CA ARG A 225 -4.04 14.60 7.41
C ARG A 225 -3.29 14.81 6.10
N LEU A 226 -2.03 14.36 6.03
CA LEU A 226 -1.21 14.45 4.82
C LEU A 226 -1.83 13.61 3.71
N LEU A 227 -2.17 12.35 4.01
CA LEU A 227 -2.86 11.47 3.08
C LEU A 227 -4.16 12.11 2.56
N LEU A 228 -5.01 12.62 3.46
CA LEU A 228 -6.27 13.26 3.05
C LEU A 228 -6.06 14.50 2.18
N ALA A 229 -5.07 15.34 2.50
CA ALA A 229 -4.76 16.53 1.71
C ALA A 229 -4.29 16.15 0.31
N VAL A 230 -3.40 15.16 0.17
CA VAL A 230 -2.90 14.68 -1.12
C VAL A 230 -4.00 13.99 -1.93
N MET A 231 -4.84 13.16 -1.29
CA MET A 231 -6.01 12.55 -1.92
C MET A 231 -7.00 13.60 -2.44
N LEU A 232 -7.32 14.61 -1.63
CA LEU A 232 -8.22 15.68 -2.02
C LEU A 232 -7.63 16.50 -3.18
N ALA A 233 -6.34 16.83 -3.11
CA ALA A 233 -5.66 17.58 -4.17
C ALA A 233 -5.65 16.80 -5.49
N THR A 234 -5.25 15.52 -5.48
CA THR A 234 -5.17 14.66 -6.68
C THR A 234 -6.54 14.41 -7.31
N THR A 235 -7.56 14.15 -6.49
CA THR A 235 -8.96 14.05 -6.93
C THR A 235 -9.44 15.36 -7.56
N SER A 236 -9.16 16.50 -6.91
CA SER A 236 -9.59 17.81 -7.40
C SER A 236 -8.92 18.17 -8.73
N VAL A 237 -7.61 17.94 -8.84
CA VAL A 237 -6.85 18.15 -10.09
C VAL A 237 -7.38 17.26 -11.21
N THR A 238 -7.66 15.98 -10.93
CA THR A 238 -8.22 15.06 -11.92
C THR A 238 -9.60 15.51 -12.39
N LEU A 239 -10.49 15.92 -11.48
CA LEU A 239 -11.80 16.47 -11.85
C LEU A 239 -11.66 17.75 -12.68
N LEU A 240 -10.82 18.70 -12.27
CA LEU A 240 -10.57 19.94 -13.02
C LEU A 240 -10.10 19.65 -14.45
N ILE A 241 -9.20 18.67 -14.62
CA ILE A 241 -8.70 18.29 -15.95
C ILE A 241 -9.82 17.71 -16.81
N ILE A 242 -10.63 16.79 -16.27
CA ILE A 242 -11.73 16.14 -17.01
C ILE A 242 -12.72 17.18 -17.57
N TYR A 243 -13.04 18.22 -16.79
CA TYR A 243 -13.97 19.28 -17.19
C TYR A 243 -13.30 20.43 -17.94
N SER A 244 -12.00 20.34 -18.23
CA SER A 244 -11.26 21.35 -18.98
C SER A 244 -11.03 20.95 -20.44
N PRO A 245 -10.73 21.91 -21.34
CA PRO A 245 -10.31 21.61 -22.71
C PRO A 245 -9.06 20.71 -22.78
N LEU A 246 -8.18 20.81 -21.79
CA LEU A 246 -6.98 19.98 -21.70
C LEU A 246 -7.33 18.50 -21.54
N GLY A 247 -8.37 18.19 -20.78
CA GLY A 247 -8.88 16.83 -20.61
C GLY A 247 -9.37 16.23 -21.94
N ALA A 248 -10.16 17.01 -22.68
CA ALA A 248 -10.69 16.62 -23.98
C ALA A 248 -9.56 16.33 -24.99
N VAL A 249 -8.47 17.09 -24.96
CA VAL A 249 -7.32 16.89 -25.87
C VAL A 249 -6.46 15.69 -25.44
N LEU A 250 -6.11 15.60 -24.15
CA LEU A 250 -5.15 14.59 -23.67
C LEU A 250 -5.77 13.21 -23.47
N PHE A 251 -7.02 13.15 -23.05
CA PHE A 251 -7.69 11.92 -22.63
C PHE A 251 -8.95 11.61 -23.45
N ASN A 252 -9.35 12.49 -24.36
CA ASN A 252 -10.65 12.41 -25.03
C ASN A 252 -11.83 12.37 -24.04
N THR A 253 -11.73 13.12 -22.94
CA THR A 253 -12.77 13.12 -21.90
C THR A 253 -13.99 13.94 -22.31
N VAL A 254 -15.17 13.47 -21.91
CA VAL A 254 -16.44 14.17 -22.08
C VAL A 254 -17.01 14.54 -20.70
N PRO A 255 -17.47 15.79 -20.48
CA PRO A 255 -18.05 16.18 -19.20
C PRO A 255 -19.16 15.24 -18.74
N VAL A 256 -18.97 14.63 -17.56
CA VAL A 256 -19.95 13.72 -16.97
C VAL A 256 -21.02 14.52 -16.24
N SER A 257 -22.28 14.08 -16.33
CA SER A 257 -23.41 14.76 -15.70
C SER A 257 -23.28 14.68 -14.17
N GLY A 258 -23.79 15.69 -13.44
CA GLY A 258 -23.76 15.67 -11.98
C GLY A 258 -24.43 14.43 -11.35
N LYS A 259 -25.47 13.89 -12.01
CA LYS A 259 -26.14 12.64 -11.61
C LYS A 259 -25.19 11.43 -11.72
N HIS A 260 -24.50 11.30 -12.84
CA HIS A 260 -23.56 10.19 -13.05
C HIS A 260 -22.30 10.33 -12.20
N LEU A 261 -21.82 11.56 -11.94
CA LEU A 261 -20.73 11.83 -11.01
C LEU A 261 -21.08 11.36 -9.59
N LEU A 262 -22.26 11.73 -9.09
CA LEU A 262 -22.74 11.30 -7.78
C LEU A 262 -22.94 9.78 -7.73
N MET A 263 -23.51 9.19 -8.79
CA MET A 263 -23.66 7.75 -8.91
C MET A 263 -22.31 7.03 -8.82
N SER A 264 -21.30 7.49 -9.56
CA SER A 264 -19.94 6.94 -9.52
C SER A 264 -19.31 7.04 -8.13
N LEU A 265 -19.49 8.15 -7.42
CA LEU A 265 -19.00 8.31 -6.04
C LEU A 265 -19.69 7.34 -5.07
N MET A 266 -21.02 7.20 -5.16
CA MET A 266 -21.80 6.30 -4.30
C MET A 266 -21.47 4.84 -4.57
N ILE A 267 -21.38 4.45 -5.84
CA ILE A 267 -21.01 3.08 -6.22
C ILE A 267 -19.57 2.77 -5.82
N ALA A 268 -18.64 3.73 -5.93
CA ALA A 268 -17.26 3.56 -5.52
C ALA A 268 -17.10 3.26 -4.02
N ALA A 269 -18.02 3.74 -3.18
CA ALA A 269 -18.01 3.49 -1.75
C ALA A 269 -18.42 2.05 -1.39
N LEU A 270 -19.35 1.46 -2.16
CA LEU A 270 -19.96 0.17 -1.82
C LEU A 270 -18.96 -0.97 -1.60
N PRO A 271 -17.97 -1.23 -2.48
CA PRO A 271 -17.04 -2.35 -2.31
C PRO A 271 -16.29 -2.30 -0.99
N THR A 272 -15.79 -1.11 -0.65
CA THR A 272 -14.99 -0.92 0.56
C THR A 272 -15.84 -1.10 1.81
N PHE A 273 -17.02 -0.47 1.89
CA PHE A 273 -17.87 -0.58 3.08
C PHE A 273 -18.50 -1.96 3.24
N VAL A 274 -18.95 -2.58 2.14
CA VAL A 274 -19.54 -3.93 2.17
C VAL A 274 -18.49 -4.96 2.57
N MET A 275 -17.32 -4.97 1.93
CA MET A 275 -16.28 -5.96 2.26
C MET A 275 -15.71 -5.76 3.67
N SER A 276 -15.44 -4.51 4.07
CA SER A 276 -14.95 -4.25 5.42
C SER A 276 -16.03 -4.47 6.49
N GLY A 277 -17.31 -4.33 6.15
CA GLY A 277 -18.44 -4.71 7.00
C GLY A 277 -18.57 -6.22 7.20
N ILE A 278 -18.51 -6.99 6.11
CA ILE A 278 -18.51 -8.46 6.16
C ILE A 278 -17.32 -8.96 6.99
N LYS A 279 -16.14 -8.36 6.81
CA LYS A 279 -14.96 -8.69 7.59
C LYS A 279 -15.16 -8.47 9.10
N GLU A 280 -15.79 -7.36 9.49
CA GLU A 280 -16.05 -7.04 10.88
C GLU A 280 -17.09 -7.99 11.51
N LEU A 281 -18.15 -8.30 10.76
CA LEU A 281 -19.24 -9.17 11.22
C LEU A 281 -18.84 -10.65 11.31
N PHE A 282 -18.10 -11.13 10.33
CA PHE A 282 -17.81 -12.57 10.17
C PHE A 282 -16.35 -12.94 10.41
N SER A 283 -15.49 -11.98 10.78
CA SER A 283 -14.05 -12.20 11.04
C SER A 283 -13.30 -12.86 9.88
N VAL A 284 -13.76 -12.66 8.64
CA VAL A 284 -13.19 -13.26 7.43
C VAL A 284 -11.85 -12.60 7.10
N LYS A 285 -10.74 -13.27 7.41
CA LYS A 285 -9.39 -12.70 7.31
C LYS A 285 -8.90 -12.48 5.86
N TRP A 286 -9.57 -13.00 4.84
CA TRP A 286 -9.18 -12.89 3.43
C TRP A 286 -10.02 -11.88 2.62
N LEU A 287 -10.98 -11.20 3.25
CA LEU A 287 -11.74 -10.08 2.68
C LEU A 287 -11.13 -8.73 3.10
#